data_AF-A0A9E6CUL5-F1
#
_entry.id   AF-A0A9E6CUL5-F1
#
_cell.length_a   1.000
_cell.length_b   1.000
_cell.length_c   1.000
_cell.angle_alpha   90.00
_cell.angle_beta   90.00
_cell.angle_gamma   90.00
#
_symmetry.space_group_name_H-M   'P 1'
#
loop_
_entity.id
_entity.type
_entity.pdbx_description
1 polymer ?
#
loop_
_entity_poly.entity_id
_entity_poly.type
_entity_poly.pdbx_seq_one_letter_code
_entity_poly.pdbx_strand_id
1 'polypeptide(L)'
;MINKIKDYFEYENMDSVFSQKEIDKSFESLSIKFSKLTKNWSKELNSQWVLRDYLAVKMILSSSILLSSVEFANEKNLRIVEPYLIYYSLLNCTRAIIYTSPFSEWNSGELFTMTHKKTINIVGDIISKYNKTKGTDVKDFINWAREYREIFSYKFPANGLTKHHLSLDETIRTCKLLCEIAQFQSKILENSLTKNFKKEYDLNSDILKIGYSYGGECFQFIDDEDGYRLDYIFRKQRRPFSLHITMTEGMIEDFFGAWCPKDDFKSSEIYNPDTDWNIIFPVP
;
A
#
# COMPACT_ATOMS: atom_id res chain seq x y z
N MET A 1 -6.56 3.63 -20.95
CA MET A 1 -6.11 5.02 -20.82
C MET A 1 -7.18 5.74 -20.00
N ILE A 2 -6.90 5.98 -18.71
CA ILE A 2 -7.86 6.57 -17.77
C ILE A 2 -8.13 8.05 -18.13
N ASN A 3 -8.96 8.29 -19.14
CA ASN A 3 -9.12 9.61 -19.76
C ASN A 3 -9.90 10.62 -18.89
N LYS A 4 -10.65 10.14 -17.89
CA LYS A 4 -11.50 10.99 -17.03
C LYS A 4 -10.76 11.55 -15.81
N ILE A 5 -9.62 10.97 -15.44
CA ILE A 5 -8.84 11.44 -14.29
C ILE A 5 -7.79 12.44 -14.78
N LYS A 6 -7.71 13.61 -14.13
CA LYS A 6 -6.62 14.57 -14.36
C LYS A 6 -5.42 14.13 -13.55
N ASP A 7 -4.70 13.13 -14.04
CA ASP A 7 -3.50 12.61 -13.41
C ASP A 7 -2.38 12.43 -14.44
N TYR A 8 -1.14 12.62 -14.00
CA TYR A 8 0.06 12.39 -14.82
C TYR A 8 0.62 10.97 -14.62
N PHE A 9 0.11 10.24 -13.61
CA PHE A 9 0.49 8.86 -13.32
C PHE A 9 -0.02 7.91 -14.41
N GLU A 10 0.82 6.96 -14.81
CA GLU A 10 0.50 5.94 -15.81
C GLU A 10 -0.07 4.68 -15.15
N TYR A 11 -1.30 4.30 -15.53
CA TYR A 11 -2.05 3.19 -14.94
C TYR A 11 -1.98 1.92 -15.80
N GLU A 12 -0.76 1.47 -16.11
CA GLU A 12 -0.52 0.37 -17.07
C GLU A 12 -1.22 -0.93 -16.68
N ASN A 13 -1.16 -1.31 -15.39
CA ASN A 13 -1.70 -2.58 -14.92
C ASN A 13 -3.23 -2.53 -14.86
N MET A 14 -3.82 -1.43 -14.42
CA MET A 14 -5.27 -1.23 -14.48
C MET A 14 -5.78 -1.22 -15.92
N ASP A 15 -5.09 -0.51 -16.82
CA ASP A 15 -5.47 -0.42 -18.23
C ASP A 15 -5.33 -1.78 -18.96
N SER A 16 -4.41 -2.64 -18.53
CA SER A 16 -4.26 -3.99 -19.08
C SER A 16 -5.27 -5.00 -18.52
N VAL A 17 -5.73 -4.82 -17.28
CA VAL A 17 -6.60 -5.77 -16.56
C VAL A 17 -8.09 -5.43 -16.72
N PHE A 18 -8.45 -4.15 -16.78
CA PHE A 18 -9.83 -3.70 -16.83
C PHE A 18 -10.14 -2.99 -18.13
N SER A 19 -11.34 -3.18 -18.65
CA SER A 19 -11.83 -2.37 -19.75
C SER A 19 -12.08 -0.92 -19.32
N GLN A 20 -11.98 0.01 -20.27
CA GLN A 20 -12.25 1.43 -20.01
C GLN A 20 -13.63 1.65 -19.36
N LYS A 21 -14.64 0.86 -19.75
CA LYS A 21 -15.99 0.93 -19.20
C LYS A 21 -16.04 0.57 -17.71
N GLU A 22 -15.26 -0.41 -17.28
CA GLU A 22 -15.17 -0.84 -15.88
C GLU A 22 -14.46 0.19 -15.01
N ILE A 23 -13.38 0.78 -15.55
CA ILE A 23 -12.65 1.89 -14.91
C ILE A 23 -13.58 3.11 -14.76
N ASP A 24 -14.26 3.52 -15.84
CA ASP A 24 -15.18 4.67 -15.83
C ASP A 24 -16.33 4.50 -14.83
N LYS A 25 -16.93 3.31 -14.78
CA LYS A 25 -17.99 3.01 -13.81
C LYS A 25 -17.47 3.13 -12.37
N SER A 26 -16.27 2.64 -12.10
CA SER A 26 -15.65 2.72 -10.78
C SER A 26 -15.27 4.15 -10.43
N PHE A 27 -14.74 4.92 -11.39
CA PHE A 27 -14.46 6.35 -11.28
C PHE A 27 -15.71 7.13 -10.84
N GLU A 28 -16.84 6.91 -11.51
CA GLU A 28 -18.10 7.60 -11.21
C GLU A 28 -18.60 7.27 -9.80
N SER A 29 -18.55 5.99 -9.42
CA SER A 29 -18.94 5.53 -8.08
C SER A 29 -18.06 6.15 -6.98
N LEU A 30 -16.74 6.12 -7.15
CA LEU A 30 -15.77 6.71 -6.23
C LEU A 30 -15.95 8.23 -6.15
N SER A 31 -16.10 8.91 -7.28
CA SER A 31 -16.29 10.35 -7.36
C SER A 31 -17.53 10.82 -6.58
N ILE A 32 -18.64 10.07 -6.65
CA ILE A 32 -19.85 10.36 -5.85
C ILE A 32 -19.54 10.24 -4.36
N LYS A 33 -18.87 9.17 -3.93
CA LYS A 33 -18.55 8.91 -2.52
C LYS A 33 -17.59 9.95 -1.97
N PHE A 34 -16.50 10.23 -2.67
CA PHE A 34 -15.55 11.26 -2.29
C PHE A 34 -16.16 12.67 -2.31
N SER A 35 -17.01 13.00 -3.29
CA SER A 35 -17.71 14.29 -3.30
C SER A 35 -18.62 14.46 -2.07
N LYS A 36 -19.31 13.40 -1.64
CA LYS A 36 -20.12 13.44 -0.40
C LYS A 36 -19.23 13.65 0.84
N LEU A 37 -18.08 12.99 0.88
CA LEU A 37 -17.11 13.10 1.97
C LEU A 37 -16.50 14.51 2.04
N THR A 38 -15.98 15.03 0.93
CA THR A 38 -15.26 16.32 0.87
C THR A 38 -16.17 17.54 0.98
N LYS A 39 -17.49 17.40 0.76
CA LYS A 39 -18.46 18.46 1.07
C LYS A 39 -18.63 18.71 2.57
N ASN A 40 -18.30 17.73 3.41
CA ASN A 40 -18.35 17.84 4.88
C ASN A 40 -16.94 17.78 5.48
N TRP A 41 -15.95 18.35 4.80
CA TRP A 41 -14.54 18.25 5.19
C TRP A 41 -14.25 19.01 6.49
N SER A 42 -13.75 18.29 7.49
CA SER A 42 -13.34 18.82 8.79
C SER A 42 -11.85 18.67 9.03
N LYS A 43 -11.34 19.32 10.08
CA LYS A 43 -9.95 19.18 10.55
C LYS A 43 -9.61 17.71 10.86
N GLU A 44 -10.54 17.01 11.50
CA GLU A 44 -10.40 15.61 11.89
C GLU A 44 -10.34 14.71 10.66
N LEU A 45 -11.28 14.87 9.71
CA LEU A 45 -11.28 14.11 8.45
C LEU A 45 -9.99 14.36 7.67
N ASN A 46 -9.54 15.62 7.60
CA ASN A 46 -8.30 15.96 6.93
C ASN A 46 -7.10 15.21 7.53
N SER A 47 -6.99 15.20 8.86
CA SER A 47 -5.93 14.50 9.58
C SER A 47 -5.97 12.98 9.38
N GLN A 48 -7.16 12.39 9.40
CA GLN A 48 -7.35 10.97 9.15
C GLN A 48 -6.89 10.59 7.74
N TRP A 49 -7.25 11.37 6.72
CA TRP A 49 -6.89 11.05 5.34
C TRP A 49 -5.42 11.32 5.02
N VAL A 50 -4.80 12.35 5.61
CA VAL A 50 -3.35 12.54 5.51
C VAL A 50 -2.61 11.33 6.09
N LEU A 51 -3.01 10.86 7.27
CA LEU A 51 -2.39 9.68 7.87
C LEU A 51 -2.65 8.41 7.05
N ARG A 52 -3.86 8.26 6.49
CA ARG A 52 -4.19 7.12 5.60
C ARG A 52 -3.29 7.09 4.37
N ASP A 53 -3.08 8.22 3.69
CA ASP A 53 -2.21 8.29 2.52
C ASP A 53 -0.75 8.00 2.88
N TYR A 54 -0.25 8.58 3.98
CA TYR A 54 1.09 8.29 4.48
C TYR A 54 1.30 6.79 4.77
N LEU A 55 0.34 6.15 5.46
CA LEU A 55 0.42 4.72 5.73
C LEU A 55 0.28 3.87 4.46
N ALA A 56 -0.52 4.31 3.49
CA ALA A 56 -0.62 3.64 2.19
C ALA A 56 0.72 3.67 1.45
N VAL A 57 1.40 4.83 1.42
CA VAL A 57 2.77 4.96 0.90
C VAL A 57 3.70 3.99 1.61
N LYS A 58 3.73 3.97 2.95
CA LYS A 58 4.56 3.04 3.71
C LYS A 58 4.31 1.57 3.36
N MET A 59 3.05 1.18 3.15
CA MET A 59 2.73 -0.18 2.75
C MET A 59 3.29 -0.51 1.36
N ILE A 60 3.24 0.43 0.41
CA ILE A 60 3.84 0.26 -0.92
C ILE A 60 5.35 0.11 -0.80
N LEU A 61 6.04 1.02 -0.09
CA LEU A 61 7.51 0.96 0.06
C LEU A 61 7.94 -0.32 0.78
N SER A 62 7.23 -0.71 1.84
CA SER A 62 7.50 -1.97 2.54
C SER A 62 7.35 -3.17 1.60
N SER A 63 6.33 -3.19 0.75
CA SER A 63 6.18 -4.26 -0.26
C SER A 63 7.31 -4.28 -1.28
N SER A 64 7.82 -3.13 -1.72
CA SER A 64 8.99 -3.08 -2.62
C SER A 64 10.23 -3.72 -1.98
N ILE A 65 10.48 -3.44 -0.69
CA ILE A 65 11.56 -4.07 0.08
C ILE A 65 11.36 -5.58 0.18
N LEU A 66 10.15 -6.01 0.54
CA LEU A 66 9.84 -7.43 0.69
C LEU A 66 10.02 -8.20 -0.62
N LEU A 67 9.62 -7.63 -1.76
CA LEU A 67 9.74 -8.28 -3.07
C LEU A 67 11.19 -8.35 -3.56
N SER A 68 11.94 -7.25 -3.49
CA SER A 68 13.37 -7.27 -3.83
C SER A 68 14.17 -8.16 -2.87
N SER A 69 13.73 -8.29 -1.61
CA SER A 69 14.29 -9.27 -0.67
C SER A 69 14.01 -10.72 -1.09
N VAL A 70 12.85 -11.01 -1.71
CA VAL A 70 12.57 -12.34 -2.29
C VAL A 70 13.51 -12.63 -3.45
N GLU A 71 13.72 -11.67 -4.34
CA GLU A 71 14.66 -11.81 -5.47
C GLU A 71 16.05 -12.16 -4.97
N PHE A 72 16.58 -11.36 -4.05
CA PHE A 72 17.88 -11.61 -3.45
C PHE A 72 17.94 -12.95 -2.70
N ALA A 73 16.92 -13.28 -1.91
CA ALA A 73 16.88 -14.56 -1.20
C ALA A 73 16.87 -15.76 -2.16
N ASN A 74 16.18 -15.65 -3.30
CA ASN A 74 16.15 -16.69 -4.32
C ASN A 74 17.51 -16.86 -5.00
N GLU A 75 18.21 -15.76 -5.33
CA GLU A 75 19.58 -15.78 -5.84
C GLU A 75 20.56 -16.47 -4.87
N LYS A 76 20.34 -16.28 -3.57
CA LYS A 76 21.15 -16.91 -2.49
C LYS A 76 20.62 -18.26 -2.03
N ASN A 77 19.61 -18.82 -2.70
CA ASN A 77 18.96 -20.08 -2.34
C ASN A 77 18.40 -20.12 -0.89
N LEU A 78 18.09 -18.96 -0.31
CA LEU A 78 17.41 -18.82 0.98
C LEU A 78 15.89 -18.88 0.79
N ARG A 79 15.40 -19.98 0.23
CA ARG A 79 13.99 -20.09 -0.20
C ARG A 79 12.98 -20.11 0.95
N ILE A 80 13.42 -20.40 2.18
CA ILE A 80 12.51 -20.56 3.31
C ILE A 80 11.74 -19.28 3.68
N VAL A 81 12.29 -18.10 3.33
CA VAL A 81 11.64 -16.81 3.61
C VAL A 81 10.60 -16.43 2.55
N GLU A 82 10.64 -17.05 1.38
CA GLU A 82 9.80 -16.72 0.22
C GLU A 82 8.29 -16.69 0.54
N PRO A 83 7.68 -17.69 1.22
CA PRO A 83 6.26 -17.65 1.55
C PRO A 83 5.87 -16.45 2.42
N TYR A 84 6.74 -16.07 3.34
CA TYR A 84 6.52 -14.95 4.25
C TYR A 84 6.55 -13.63 3.48
N LEU A 85 7.64 -13.39 2.75
CA LEU A 85 7.86 -12.12 2.05
C LEU A 85 6.81 -11.89 0.96
N ILE A 86 6.48 -12.91 0.15
CA ILE A 86 5.43 -12.84 -0.88
C ILE A 86 4.09 -12.47 -0.24
N TYR A 87 3.70 -13.18 0.82
CA TYR A 87 2.40 -12.96 1.44
C TYR A 87 2.28 -11.55 2.04
N TYR A 88 3.30 -11.09 2.76
CA TYR A 88 3.26 -9.76 3.38
C TYR A 88 3.34 -8.64 2.34
N SER A 89 4.01 -8.84 1.20
CA SER A 89 3.96 -7.90 0.07
C SER A 89 2.52 -7.71 -0.43
N LEU A 90 1.80 -8.81 -0.68
CA LEU A 90 0.40 -8.75 -1.09
C LEU A 90 -0.50 -8.12 -0.03
N LEU A 91 -0.30 -8.48 1.24
CA LEU A 91 -1.08 -7.96 2.36
C LEU A 91 -0.89 -6.45 2.55
N ASN A 92 0.34 -5.96 2.43
CA ASN A 92 0.64 -4.53 2.53
C ASN A 92 0.01 -3.76 1.37
N CYS A 93 0.15 -4.21 0.13
CA CYS A 93 -0.52 -3.58 -1.03
C CYS A 93 -2.06 -3.59 -0.88
N THR A 94 -2.62 -4.67 -0.30
CA THR A 94 -4.04 -4.78 0.04
C THR A 94 -4.46 -3.74 1.09
N ARG A 95 -3.62 -3.48 2.10
CA ARG A 95 -3.83 -2.41 3.08
C ARG A 95 -3.79 -1.02 2.44
N ALA A 96 -2.88 -0.77 1.51
CA ALA A 96 -2.80 0.50 0.79
C ALA A 96 -4.14 0.85 0.11
N ILE A 97 -4.78 -0.11 -0.58
CA ILE A 97 -6.13 0.07 -1.16
C ILE A 97 -7.16 0.41 -0.09
N ILE A 98 -7.14 -0.30 1.04
CA ILE A 98 -8.11 -0.07 2.11
C ILE A 98 -7.93 1.34 2.70
N TYR A 99 -6.69 1.78 2.87
CA TYR A 99 -6.35 3.10 3.37
C TYR A 99 -6.75 4.20 2.37
N THR A 100 -6.74 3.97 1.07
CA THR A 100 -7.23 4.96 0.09
C THR A 100 -8.73 4.86 -0.20
N SER A 101 -9.43 3.85 0.31
CA SER A 101 -10.81 3.55 -0.07
C SER A 101 -11.86 4.33 0.75
N PRO A 102 -12.83 5.03 0.11
CA PRO A 102 -13.90 5.73 0.83
C PRO A 102 -14.97 4.79 1.38
N PHE A 103 -14.82 3.47 1.16
CA PHE A 103 -15.73 2.44 1.66
C PHE A 103 -15.29 1.87 3.01
N SER A 104 -14.09 2.23 3.47
CA SER A 104 -13.53 1.78 4.73
C SER A 104 -13.52 2.94 5.72
N GLU A 105 -14.21 2.76 6.83
CA GLU A 105 -14.30 3.78 7.89
C GLU A 105 -13.05 3.74 8.78
N TRP A 106 -12.68 4.92 9.29
CA TRP A 106 -11.56 5.08 10.22
C TRP A 106 -11.72 4.25 11.51
N ASN A 107 -12.95 4.22 12.03
CA ASN A 107 -13.36 3.59 13.29
C ASN A 107 -12.31 3.69 14.40
N SER A 108 -11.95 4.92 14.78
CA SER A 108 -10.95 5.22 15.82
C SER A 108 -9.59 4.52 15.64
N GLY A 109 -9.15 4.27 14.39
CA GLY A 109 -7.88 3.63 14.08
C GLY A 109 -7.95 2.10 13.96
N GLU A 110 -9.10 1.48 14.20
CA GLU A 110 -9.30 0.04 13.98
C GLU A 110 -9.07 -0.39 12.52
N LEU A 111 -9.12 0.57 11.58
CA LEU A 111 -8.73 0.38 10.19
C LEU A 111 -7.32 -0.26 10.06
N PHE A 112 -6.42 0.05 10.99
CA PHE A 112 -5.02 -0.40 10.96
C PHE A 112 -4.79 -1.76 11.63
N THR A 113 -5.71 -2.18 12.49
CA THR A 113 -5.62 -3.43 13.27
C THR A 113 -6.50 -4.55 12.73
N MET A 114 -7.03 -4.38 11.51
CA MET A 114 -7.87 -5.37 10.86
C MET A 114 -7.17 -6.73 10.71
N THR A 115 -7.94 -7.80 10.93
CA THR A 115 -7.46 -9.16 10.70
C THR A 115 -7.12 -9.39 9.22
N HIS A 116 -6.19 -10.32 8.98
CA HIS A 116 -5.74 -10.67 7.62
C HIS A 116 -6.92 -11.13 6.75
N LYS A 117 -7.80 -11.99 7.28
CA LYS A 117 -8.99 -12.48 6.56
C LYS A 117 -9.96 -11.36 6.21
N LYS A 118 -10.21 -10.42 7.14
CA LYS A 118 -11.09 -9.26 6.89
C LYS A 118 -10.50 -8.37 5.80
N THR A 119 -9.20 -8.11 5.87
CA THR A 119 -8.43 -7.32 4.89
C THR A 119 -8.55 -7.90 3.47
N ILE A 120 -8.32 -9.21 3.32
CA ILE A 120 -8.42 -9.91 2.03
C ILE A 120 -9.86 -9.86 1.46
N ASN A 121 -10.87 -10.06 2.31
CA ASN A 121 -12.27 -9.98 1.89
C ASN A 121 -12.64 -8.59 1.37
N ILE A 122 -12.29 -7.53 2.10
CA ILE A 122 -12.62 -6.16 1.71
C ILE A 122 -11.97 -5.78 0.37
N VAL A 123 -10.72 -6.17 0.13
CA VAL A 123 -10.08 -5.86 -1.16
C VAL A 123 -10.70 -6.65 -2.32
N GLY A 124 -11.05 -7.92 -2.12
CA GLY A 124 -11.84 -8.66 -3.12
C GLY A 124 -13.14 -7.95 -3.47
N ASP A 125 -13.85 -7.41 -2.48
CA ASP A 125 -15.09 -6.65 -2.67
C ASP A 125 -14.86 -5.30 -3.37
N ILE A 126 -13.74 -4.62 -3.09
CA ILE A 126 -13.36 -3.37 -3.76
C ILE A 126 -13.06 -3.65 -5.24
N ILE A 127 -12.24 -4.64 -5.56
CA ILE A 127 -11.87 -4.99 -6.94
C ILE A 127 -13.10 -5.49 -7.71
N SER A 128 -14.02 -6.20 -7.04
CA SER A 128 -15.29 -6.65 -7.62
C SER A 128 -16.19 -5.52 -8.13
N LYS A 129 -15.97 -4.27 -7.69
CA LYS A 129 -16.68 -3.09 -8.22
C LYS A 129 -16.23 -2.73 -9.64
N TYR A 130 -14.98 -3.03 -9.97
CA TYR A 130 -14.44 -2.94 -11.33
C TYR A 130 -14.89 -4.16 -12.12
N ASN A 131 -14.49 -5.35 -11.67
CA ASN A 131 -14.81 -6.63 -12.31
C ASN A 131 -14.94 -7.74 -11.26
N LYS A 132 -16.09 -8.42 -11.22
CA LYS A 132 -16.40 -9.46 -10.22
C LYS A 132 -15.46 -10.65 -10.30
N THR A 133 -15.18 -11.16 -11.50
CA THR A 133 -14.29 -12.31 -11.69
C THR A 133 -12.90 -11.97 -11.18
N LYS A 134 -12.35 -10.83 -11.61
CA LYS A 134 -11.02 -10.41 -11.17
C LYS A 134 -10.93 -10.17 -9.66
N GLY A 135 -12.00 -9.66 -9.05
CA GLY A 135 -12.09 -9.51 -7.60
C GLY A 135 -12.01 -10.84 -6.85
N THR A 136 -12.67 -11.89 -7.37
CA THR A 136 -12.55 -13.26 -6.85
C THR A 136 -11.14 -13.81 -7.08
N ASP A 137 -10.59 -13.70 -8.30
CA ASP A 137 -9.27 -14.24 -8.63
C ASP A 137 -8.17 -13.67 -7.74
N VAL A 138 -8.15 -12.35 -7.55
CA VAL A 138 -7.16 -11.68 -6.69
C VAL A 138 -7.34 -12.10 -5.22
N LYS A 139 -8.58 -12.20 -4.75
CA LYS A 139 -8.88 -12.64 -3.40
C LYS A 139 -8.39 -14.07 -3.14
N ASP A 140 -8.63 -14.97 -4.09
CA ASP A 140 -8.23 -16.37 -4.00
C ASP A 140 -6.71 -16.52 -4.05
N PHE A 141 -6.03 -15.75 -4.92
CA PHE A 141 -4.58 -15.70 -4.99
C PHE A 141 -3.95 -15.25 -3.66
N ILE A 142 -4.45 -14.17 -3.04
CA ILE A 142 -3.93 -13.68 -1.75
C ILE A 142 -4.24 -14.68 -0.62
N ASN A 143 -5.39 -15.35 -0.65
CA ASN A 143 -5.71 -16.41 0.30
C ASN A 143 -4.79 -17.61 0.16
N TRP A 144 -4.47 -18.02 -1.06
CA TRP A 144 -3.49 -19.07 -1.31
C TRP A 144 -2.11 -18.68 -0.74
N ALA A 145 -1.66 -17.43 -0.96
CA ALA A 145 -0.44 -16.92 -0.35
C ALA A 145 -0.46 -16.95 1.18
N ARG A 146 -1.59 -16.60 1.80
CA ARG A 146 -1.78 -16.70 3.25
C ARG A 146 -1.62 -18.13 3.75
N GLU A 147 -2.32 -19.08 3.13
CA GLU A 147 -2.29 -20.49 3.50
C GLU A 147 -0.90 -21.09 3.29
N TYR A 148 -0.24 -20.73 2.20
CA TYR A 148 1.12 -21.16 1.91
C TYR A 148 2.09 -20.69 3.00
N ARG A 149 2.03 -19.40 3.38
CA ARG A 149 2.80 -18.85 4.49
C ARG A 149 2.51 -19.57 5.81
N GLU A 150 1.25 -19.85 6.12
CA GLU A 150 0.85 -20.55 7.36
C GLU A 150 1.42 -21.98 7.41
N ILE A 151 1.42 -22.72 6.30
CA ILE A 151 2.03 -24.06 6.21
C ILE A 151 3.51 -24.02 6.61
N PHE A 152 4.27 -23.08 6.07
CA PHE A 152 5.71 -22.95 6.36
C PHE A 152 6.02 -22.23 7.68
N SER A 153 5.02 -21.64 8.34
CA SER A 153 5.17 -21.08 9.69
C SER A 153 4.88 -22.10 10.80
N TYR A 154 3.93 -23.01 10.59
CA TYR A 154 3.41 -23.88 11.67
C TYR A 154 3.61 -25.37 11.44
N LYS A 155 3.62 -25.83 10.19
CA LYS A 155 3.71 -27.27 9.86
C LYS A 155 5.10 -27.66 9.40
N PHE A 156 5.77 -26.77 8.67
CA PHE A 156 7.14 -26.93 8.17
C PHE A 156 7.38 -28.29 7.47
N PRO A 157 6.74 -28.54 6.31
CA PRO A 157 6.83 -29.81 5.62
C PRO A 157 8.29 -30.21 5.31
N ALA A 158 8.66 -31.45 5.60
CA ALA A 158 10.03 -31.96 5.39
C ALA A 158 10.44 -32.04 3.91
N ASN A 159 9.48 -32.00 2.98
CA ASN A 159 9.75 -31.92 1.54
C ASN A 159 10.03 -30.50 1.03
N GLY A 160 10.04 -29.50 1.92
CA GLY A 160 10.31 -28.10 1.57
C GLY A 160 9.26 -27.48 0.66
N LEU A 161 9.65 -26.40 -0.04
CA LEU A 161 8.79 -25.76 -1.03
C LEU A 161 8.59 -26.69 -2.24
N THR A 162 7.36 -27.14 -2.46
CA THR A 162 7.01 -28.04 -3.58
C THR A 162 6.76 -27.26 -4.89
N LYS A 163 6.40 -27.98 -5.97
CA LYS A 163 6.08 -27.38 -7.29
C LYS A 163 4.87 -26.42 -7.26
N HIS A 164 4.09 -26.41 -6.19
CA HIS A 164 2.96 -25.50 -5.97
C HIS A 164 3.39 -24.22 -5.24
N HIS A 165 4.54 -23.63 -5.59
CA HIS A 165 4.95 -22.34 -5.04
C HIS A 165 4.24 -21.21 -5.78
N LEU A 166 4.04 -20.08 -5.10
CA LEU A 166 3.49 -18.88 -5.73
C LEU A 166 4.53 -18.30 -6.68
N SER A 167 4.08 -17.87 -7.85
CA SER A 167 4.94 -17.17 -8.79
C SER A 167 5.27 -15.78 -8.27
N LEU A 168 6.57 -15.46 -8.20
CA LEU A 168 7.03 -14.10 -7.91
C LEU A 168 6.53 -13.11 -8.96
N ASP A 169 6.58 -13.45 -10.25
CA ASP A 169 6.08 -12.59 -11.34
C ASP A 169 4.57 -12.31 -11.23
N GLU A 170 3.78 -13.32 -10.87
CA GLU A 170 2.34 -13.13 -10.62
C GLU A 170 2.09 -12.28 -9.38
N THR A 171 2.93 -12.44 -8.34
CA THR A 171 2.90 -11.61 -7.14
C THR A 171 3.20 -10.15 -7.45
N ILE A 172 4.28 -9.86 -8.18
CA ILE A 172 4.68 -8.51 -8.59
C ILE A 172 3.56 -7.87 -9.43
N ARG A 173 3.03 -8.57 -10.44
CA ARG A 173 1.91 -8.08 -11.26
C ARG A 173 0.67 -7.78 -10.43
N THR A 174 0.35 -8.64 -9.47
CA THR A 174 -0.78 -8.40 -8.56
C THR A 174 -0.52 -7.19 -7.67
N CYS A 175 0.68 -7.05 -7.09
CA CYS A 175 1.06 -5.89 -6.29
C CYS A 175 1.00 -4.58 -7.09
N LYS A 176 1.52 -4.56 -8.33
CA LYS A 176 1.41 -3.40 -9.23
C LYS A 176 -0.04 -2.98 -9.43
N LEU A 177 -0.91 -3.91 -9.80
CA LEU A 177 -2.35 -3.66 -9.94
C LEU A 177 -2.95 -3.08 -8.65
N LEU A 178 -2.60 -3.64 -7.49
CA LEU A 178 -3.12 -3.16 -6.21
C LEU A 178 -2.65 -1.74 -5.89
N CYS A 179 -1.37 -1.42 -6.15
CA CYS A 179 -0.81 -0.09 -5.93
C CYS A 179 -1.44 0.96 -6.86
N GLU A 180 -1.66 0.63 -8.13
CA GLU A 180 -2.34 1.51 -9.08
C GLU A 180 -3.79 1.79 -8.67
N ILE A 181 -4.52 0.79 -8.15
CA ILE A 181 -5.88 1.00 -7.61
C ILE A 181 -5.83 1.96 -6.41
N ALA A 182 -4.84 1.84 -5.53
CA ALA A 182 -4.69 2.74 -4.39
C ALA A 182 -4.38 4.18 -4.84
N GLN A 183 -3.43 4.34 -5.77
CA GLN A 183 -3.12 5.62 -6.41
C GLN A 183 -4.35 6.23 -7.06
N PHE A 184 -5.11 5.46 -7.84
CA PHE A 184 -6.33 5.91 -8.51
C PHE A 184 -7.36 6.46 -7.51
N GLN A 185 -7.58 5.76 -6.39
CA GLN A 185 -8.48 6.20 -5.34
C GLN A 185 -8.00 7.50 -4.68
N SER A 186 -6.71 7.59 -4.31
CA SER A 186 -6.12 8.78 -3.70
C SER A 186 -6.21 10.00 -4.62
N LYS A 187 -6.02 9.82 -5.93
CA LYS A 187 -6.13 10.91 -6.91
C LYS A 187 -7.56 11.41 -7.07
N ILE A 188 -8.56 10.52 -7.02
CA ILE A 188 -9.96 10.94 -7.05
C ILE A 188 -10.30 11.77 -5.79
N LEU A 189 -9.78 11.39 -4.62
CA LEU A 189 -9.92 12.18 -3.40
C LEU A 189 -9.29 13.57 -3.56
N GLU A 190 -8.04 13.64 -4.03
CA GLU A 190 -7.33 14.91 -4.27
C GLU A 190 -8.12 15.83 -5.21
N ASN A 191 -8.62 15.28 -6.32
CA ASN A 191 -9.45 16.02 -7.28
C ASN A 191 -10.75 16.51 -6.64
N SER A 192 -11.37 15.69 -5.81
CA SER A 192 -12.59 16.04 -5.07
C SER A 192 -12.35 17.17 -4.07
N LEU A 193 -11.24 17.09 -3.30
CA LEU A 193 -10.84 18.14 -2.37
C LEU A 193 -10.55 19.45 -3.08
N THR A 194 -9.79 19.41 -4.17
CA THR A 194 -9.46 20.61 -4.97
C THR A 194 -10.70 21.33 -5.48
N LYS A 195 -11.76 20.58 -5.81
CA LYS A 195 -13.04 21.15 -6.25
C LYS A 195 -13.88 21.70 -5.10
N ASN A 196 -13.97 20.96 -3.99
CA ASN A 196 -14.97 21.21 -2.94
C ASN A 196 -14.42 21.99 -1.72
N PHE A 197 -13.11 22.04 -1.53
CA PHE A 197 -12.48 22.59 -0.33
C PHE A 197 -11.29 23.49 -0.68
N LYS A 198 -11.30 24.73 -0.17
CA LYS A 198 -10.29 25.78 -0.45
C LYS A 198 -9.56 26.32 0.78
N LYS A 199 -9.92 25.85 1.97
CA LYS A 199 -9.29 26.27 3.22
C LYS A 199 -8.10 25.37 3.50
N GLU A 200 -7.29 25.75 4.49
CA GLU A 200 -6.30 24.87 5.08
C GLU A 200 -6.73 24.50 6.50
N TYR A 201 -6.40 23.29 6.91
CA TYR A 201 -6.54 22.85 8.29
C TYR A 201 -5.16 22.48 8.81
N ASP A 202 -4.87 22.88 10.05
CA ASP A 202 -3.82 22.21 10.81
C ASP A 202 -4.21 20.74 11.01
N LEU A 203 -3.23 19.83 11.06
CA LEU A 203 -3.50 18.45 11.38
C LEU A 203 -3.63 18.27 12.91
N ASN A 204 -4.38 17.25 13.30
CA ASN A 204 -4.56 16.83 14.68
C ASN A 204 -3.43 15.86 15.05
N SER A 205 -2.53 16.30 15.95
CA SER A 205 -1.38 15.52 16.42
C SER A 205 -1.76 14.18 17.06
N ASP A 206 -2.90 14.10 17.75
CA ASP A 206 -3.35 12.87 18.41
C ASP A 206 -3.74 11.81 17.38
N ILE A 207 -4.31 12.25 16.24
CA ILE A 207 -4.59 11.37 15.10
C ILE A 207 -3.29 10.93 14.45
N LEU A 208 -2.36 11.84 14.18
CA LEU A 208 -1.09 11.51 13.54
C LEU A 208 -0.22 10.57 14.37
N LYS A 209 -0.29 10.68 15.71
CA LYS A 209 0.45 9.82 16.64
C LYS A 209 0.18 8.33 16.47
N ILE A 210 -1.01 7.97 15.97
CA ILE A 210 -1.36 6.59 15.64
C ILE A 210 -0.42 6.04 14.55
N GLY A 211 0.09 6.88 13.66
CA GLY A 211 0.96 6.49 12.55
C GLY A 211 2.39 6.09 12.91
N TYR A 212 2.86 6.48 14.10
CA TYR A 212 4.25 6.26 14.55
C TYR A 212 4.34 5.63 15.95
N SER A 213 3.20 5.27 16.53
CA SER A 213 3.15 4.53 17.80
C SER A 213 2.91 3.06 17.53
N TYR A 214 3.87 2.23 17.91
CA TYR A 214 3.88 0.80 17.62
C TYR A 214 3.85 -0.05 18.88
N GLY A 215 3.45 -1.31 18.69
CA GLY A 215 3.47 -2.33 19.73
C GLY A 215 2.11 -2.57 20.40
N GLY A 216 2.14 -3.28 21.51
CA GLY A 216 0.97 -3.76 22.25
C GLY A 216 1.31 -4.02 23.70
N GLU A 217 0.77 -5.10 24.28
CA GLU A 217 0.93 -5.39 25.71
C GLU A 217 2.39 -5.64 26.12
N CYS A 218 3.16 -6.36 25.31
CA CYS A 218 4.50 -6.80 25.69
C CYS A 218 5.63 -5.81 25.34
N PHE A 219 5.37 -4.87 24.44
CA PHE A 219 6.36 -3.90 23.95
C PHE A 219 5.64 -2.74 23.29
N GLN A 220 6.04 -1.51 23.59
CA GLN A 220 5.56 -0.31 22.92
C GLN A 220 6.77 0.55 22.57
N PHE A 221 6.78 1.11 21.37
CA PHE A 221 7.79 2.08 20.98
C PHE A 221 7.21 3.15 20.06
N ILE A 222 7.86 4.29 20.08
CA ILE A 222 7.62 5.41 19.18
C ILE A 222 8.73 5.37 18.14
N ASP A 223 8.36 5.37 16.87
CA ASP A 223 9.32 5.49 15.78
C ASP A 223 9.56 6.97 15.50
N ASP A 224 10.73 7.45 15.89
CA ASP A 224 11.10 8.86 15.73
C ASP A 224 11.22 9.28 14.27
N GLU A 225 11.59 8.36 13.36
CA GLU A 225 11.67 8.64 11.92
C GLU A 225 10.27 8.84 11.34
N ASP A 226 9.32 7.96 11.67
CA ASP A 226 7.93 8.15 11.24
C ASP A 226 7.32 9.43 11.83
N GLY A 227 7.63 9.72 13.10
CA GLY A 227 7.24 10.95 13.77
C GLY A 227 7.77 12.19 13.03
N TYR A 228 9.05 12.17 12.68
CA TYR A 228 9.69 13.23 11.90
C TYR A 228 9.07 13.40 10.50
N ARG A 229 8.75 12.29 9.80
CA ARG A 229 8.11 12.37 8.48
C ARG A 229 6.68 12.87 8.53
N LEU A 230 5.90 12.42 9.51
CA LEU A 230 4.54 12.92 9.70
C LEU A 230 4.54 14.39 10.11
N ASP A 231 5.52 14.85 10.90
CA ASP A 231 5.72 16.28 11.17
C ASP A 231 6.10 17.06 9.89
N TYR A 232 6.99 16.50 9.07
CA TYR A 232 7.36 17.11 7.79
C TYR A 232 6.14 17.25 6.85
N ILE A 233 5.34 16.18 6.72
CA ILE A 233 4.07 16.19 5.99
C ILE A 233 3.12 17.21 6.62
N PHE A 234 2.98 17.26 7.95
CA PHE A 234 2.17 18.27 8.63
C PHE A 234 2.56 19.71 8.25
N ARG A 235 3.86 20.00 8.16
CA ARG A 235 4.37 21.32 7.81
C ARG A 235 4.23 21.67 6.33
N LYS A 236 4.38 20.69 5.42
CA LYS A 236 4.47 20.93 3.97
C LYS A 236 3.22 20.53 3.19
N GLN A 237 2.47 19.55 3.68
CA GLN A 237 1.30 18.93 3.07
C GLN A 237 0.12 18.94 4.05
N ARG A 238 -0.60 20.07 4.09
CA ARG A 238 -1.73 20.29 5.01
C ARG A 238 -3.03 19.59 4.60
N ARG A 239 -3.01 18.76 3.56
CA ARG A 239 -4.18 17.99 3.08
C ARG A 239 -3.73 16.74 2.31
N PRO A 240 -4.64 15.77 2.09
CA PRO A 240 -4.39 14.62 1.21
C PRO A 240 -4.03 15.04 -0.23
N PHE A 241 -3.05 14.36 -0.81
CA PHE A 241 -2.71 14.38 -2.24
C PHE A 241 -2.62 12.94 -2.73
N SER A 242 -2.52 12.72 -4.05
CA SER A 242 -2.30 11.37 -4.55
C SER A 242 -1.05 10.72 -3.95
N LEU A 243 -1.02 9.40 -3.87
CA LEU A 243 0.10 8.67 -3.27
C LEU A 243 1.43 9.02 -3.94
N HIS A 244 1.44 9.09 -5.28
CA HIS A 244 2.60 9.47 -6.07
C HIS A 244 3.11 10.89 -5.75
N ILE A 245 2.22 11.84 -5.47
CA ILE A 245 2.62 13.21 -5.06
C ILE A 245 3.04 13.27 -3.59
N THR A 246 2.51 12.37 -2.76
CA THR A 246 2.85 12.28 -1.33
C THR A 246 4.25 11.70 -1.11
N MET A 247 4.71 10.82 -2.00
CA MET A 247 6.08 10.31 -2.02
C MET A 247 7.05 11.43 -2.41
N THR A 248 8.10 11.64 -1.61
CA THR A 248 9.18 12.59 -1.90
C THR A 248 10.50 11.84 -1.92
N GLU A 249 11.47 12.28 -2.72
CA GLU A 249 12.81 11.66 -2.84
C GLU A 249 13.41 11.35 -1.46
N GLY A 250 13.48 12.34 -0.57
CA GLY A 250 14.00 12.11 0.79
C GLY A 250 13.18 11.10 1.61
N MET A 251 11.87 10.97 1.39
CA MET A 251 11.06 9.92 2.03
C MET A 251 11.43 8.53 1.55
N ILE A 252 11.66 8.41 0.24
CA ILE A 252 12.07 7.16 -0.41
C ILE A 252 13.47 6.77 0.08
N GLU A 253 14.44 7.68 -0.03
CA GLU A 253 15.83 7.46 0.35
C GLU A 253 15.98 7.02 1.81
N ASP A 254 15.39 7.71 2.79
CA ASP A 254 15.60 7.28 4.18
C ASP A 254 14.83 5.98 4.49
N PHE A 255 13.68 5.73 3.84
CA PHE A 255 12.93 4.49 4.06
C PHE A 255 13.68 3.27 3.56
N PHE A 256 14.26 3.33 2.35
CA PHE A 256 15.07 2.24 1.80
C PHE A 256 16.47 2.20 2.45
N GLY A 257 17.08 3.36 2.70
CA GLY A 257 18.38 3.50 3.36
C GLY A 257 18.46 2.86 4.75
N ALA A 258 17.33 2.78 5.48
CA ALA A 258 17.23 2.05 6.74
C ALA A 258 17.54 0.54 6.62
N TRP A 259 17.47 -0.01 5.41
CA TRP A 259 17.74 -1.41 5.10
C TRP A 259 19.05 -1.62 4.33
N CYS A 260 19.75 -0.54 3.99
CA CYS A 260 21.08 -0.60 3.41
C CYS A 260 22.12 -1.09 4.43
N PRO A 261 23.22 -1.70 3.96
CA PRO A 261 24.34 -2.02 4.82
C PRO A 261 24.89 -0.74 5.49
N LYS A 262 25.28 -0.85 6.77
CA LYS A 262 25.84 0.31 7.51
C LYS A 262 27.18 0.78 6.96
N ASP A 263 27.89 -0.10 6.25
CA ASP A 263 29.17 0.19 5.61
C ASP A 263 28.94 0.31 4.10
N ASP A 264 29.70 1.18 3.42
CA ASP A 264 29.67 1.39 1.96
C ASP A 264 30.13 0.16 1.13
N PHE A 265 30.18 -1.01 1.74
CA PHE A 265 30.63 -2.25 1.12
C PHE A 265 29.58 -2.77 0.13
N LYS A 266 29.74 -2.39 -1.14
CA LYS A 266 28.94 -2.92 -2.25
C LYS A 266 29.44 -4.31 -2.64
N SER A 267 28.66 -5.33 -2.31
CA SER A 267 28.89 -6.71 -2.71
C SER A 267 27.60 -7.37 -3.14
N SER A 268 27.64 -8.20 -4.17
CA SER A 268 26.53 -9.07 -4.58
C SER A 268 26.14 -10.10 -3.51
N GLU A 269 26.93 -10.23 -2.44
CA GLU A 269 26.62 -11.07 -1.29
C GLU A 269 25.75 -10.38 -0.24
N ILE A 270 25.43 -9.10 -0.41
CA ILE A 270 24.67 -8.32 0.55
C ILE A 270 23.45 -7.72 -0.14
N TYR A 271 22.29 -7.83 0.51
CA TYR A 271 21.06 -7.23 0.01
C TYR A 271 21.19 -5.71 -0.04
N ASN A 272 20.77 -5.11 -1.15
CA ASN A 272 20.70 -3.67 -1.33
C ASN A 272 19.32 -3.31 -1.89
N PRO A 273 18.46 -2.58 -1.15
CA PRO A 273 17.13 -2.20 -1.61
C PRO A 273 17.14 -1.24 -2.82
N ASP A 274 18.24 -0.54 -3.07
CA ASP A 274 18.35 0.44 -4.17
C ASP A 274 18.40 -0.22 -5.55
N THR A 275 18.49 -1.55 -5.63
CA THR A 275 18.59 -2.26 -6.91
C THR A 275 17.31 -2.17 -7.74
N ASP A 276 16.15 -2.21 -7.09
CA ASP A 276 14.85 -2.04 -7.75
C ASP A 276 13.76 -1.55 -6.78
N TRP A 277 13.88 -0.31 -6.33
CA TRP A 277 12.82 0.32 -5.54
C TRP A 277 11.52 0.60 -6.33
N ASN A 278 11.56 0.47 -7.67
CA ASN A 278 10.45 0.72 -8.59
C ASN A 278 9.67 -0.56 -8.96
N ILE A 279 10.01 -1.69 -8.34
CA ILE A 279 9.49 -3.02 -8.64
C ILE A 279 7.96 -3.10 -8.74
N ILE A 280 7.22 -2.30 -7.96
CA ILE A 280 5.73 -2.30 -7.96
C ILE A 280 5.06 -0.94 -8.09
N PHE A 281 5.82 0.16 -7.99
CA PHE A 281 5.29 1.51 -8.04
C PHE A 281 6.39 2.48 -8.50
N PRO A 282 6.11 3.42 -9.42
CA PRO A 282 7.10 4.40 -9.84
C PRO A 282 7.28 5.46 -8.75
N VAL A 283 8.33 5.29 -7.95
CA VAL A 283 8.75 6.26 -6.92
C VAL A 283 9.61 7.36 -7.56
N PRO A 284 9.58 8.60 -7.03
CA PRO A 284 10.39 9.71 -7.53
C PRO A 284 11.89 9.48 -7.37
#